data_AF-A0A2M7MU17-F1
#
_entry.id   AF-A0A2M7MU17-F1
#
_cell.length_a   1.000
_cell.length_b   1.000
_cell.length_c   1.000
_cell.angle_alpha   90.00
_cell.angle_beta   90.00
_cell.angle_gamma   90.00
#
_symmetry.space_group_name_H-M   'P 1'
#
loop_
_entity.id
_entity.type
_entity.pdbx_description
1 polymer ?
#
loop_
_entity_poly.entity_id
_entity_poly.type
_entity_poly.pdbx_seq_one_letter_code
_entity_poly.pdbx_strand_id
1 'polypeptide(L)'
;MKTLHLDASELDLDFDQCLSLANLTAEHLLAKQGGAMLLSFWDNDRGLESPHGVSECHFQCPIPGWQDYASNRGGALMVNFSQGRFVFCYRPLDV
;
A
#
# COMPACT_ATOMS: atom_id res chain seq x y z
N MET A 1 8.96 -2.66 -6.84
CA MET A 1 7.73 -3.28 -6.28
C MET A 1 6.72 -3.49 -7.40
N LYS A 2 6.04 -4.64 -7.45
CA LYS A 2 4.92 -4.87 -8.40
C LYS A 2 3.72 -4.05 -7.94
N THR A 3 3.01 -3.40 -8.85
CA THR A 3 1.78 -2.65 -8.53
C THR A 3 0.57 -3.32 -9.15
N LEU A 4 -0.46 -3.57 -8.34
CA LEU A 4 -1.79 -3.95 -8.78
C LEU A 4 -2.69 -2.72 -8.68
N HIS A 5 -3.27 -2.33 -9.81
CA HIS A 5 -4.24 -1.24 -9.87
C HIS A 5 -5.65 -1.81 -9.84
N LEU A 6 -6.45 -1.35 -8.90
CA LEU A 6 -7.86 -1.72 -8.77
C LEU A 6 -8.70 -0.44 -8.88
N ASP A 7 -9.67 -0.44 -9.78
CA ASP A 7 -10.67 0.62 -9.80
C ASP A 7 -11.84 0.17 -8.93
N ALA A 8 -12.06 0.86 -7.82
CA ALA A 8 -13.16 0.59 -6.89
C ALA A 8 -14.22 1.71 -6.93
N SER A 9 -14.16 2.61 -7.91
CA SER A 9 -15.08 3.76 -8.00
C SER A 9 -16.54 3.35 -8.13
N GLU A 10 -16.85 2.32 -8.93
CA GLU A 10 -18.22 1.82 -9.09
C GLU A 10 -18.76 1.08 -7.86
N LEU A 11 -17.87 0.60 -6.99
CA LEU A 11 -18.22 -0.11 -5.76
C LEU A 11 -18.35 0.81 -4.55
N ASP A 12 -17.93 2.08 -4.69
CA ASP A 12 -17.88 3.09 -3.63
C ASP A 12 -17.30 2.58 -2.30
N LEU A 13 -16.21 1.80 -2.39
CA LEU A 13 -15.59 1.22 -1.22
C LEU A 13 -14.89 2.31 -0.38
N ASP A 14 -15.08 2.24 0.93
CA ASP A 14 -14.35 3.05 1.88
C ASP A 14 -12.92 2.51 2.12
N PHE A 15 -12.15 3.23 2.94
CA PHE A 15 -10.78 2.86 3.27
C PHE A 15 -10.67 1.46 3.89
N ASP A 16 -11.55 1.12 4.84
CA ASP A 16 -11.46 -0.15 5.59
C ASP A 16 -11.82 -1.34 4.67
N GLN A 17 -12.78 -1.14 3.78
CA GLN A 17 -13.13 -2.10 2.73
C GLN A 17 -12.00 -2.27 1.72
N CYS A 18 -11.36 -1.18 1.28
CA CYS A 18 -10.19 -1.24 0.41
C CYS A 18 -9.01 -1.93 1.09
N LEU A 19 -8.75 -1.65 2.37
CA LEU A 19 -7.73 -2.30 3.19
C LEU A 19 -7.99 -3.80 3.31
N SER A 20 -9.24 -4.19 3.60
CA SER A 20 -9.63 -5.60 3.70
C SER A 20 -9.38 -6.34 2.38
N LEU A 21 -9.81 -5.75 1.26
CA LEU A 21 -9.57 -6.32 -0.07
C LEU A 21 -8.08 -6.36 -0.44
N ALA A 22 -7.32 -5.33 -0.08
CA ALA A 22 -5.87 -5.29 -0.26
C ALA A 22 -5.17 -6.41 0.50
N ASN A 23 -5.54 -6.64 1.77
CA ASN A 23 -4.98 -7.69 2.60
C ASN A 23 -5.25 -9.07 1.98
N LEU A 24 -6.50 -9.36 1.61
CA LEU A 24 -6.87 -10.62 0.97
C LEU A 24 -6.12 -10.84 -0.36
N THR A 25 -5.99 -9.78 -1.15
CA THR A 25 -5.27 -9.83 -2.42
C THR A 25 -3.78 -10.07 -2.20
N ALA A 26 -3.18 -9.41 -1.22
CA ALA A 26 -1.77 -9.56 -0.88
C ALA A 26 -1.46 -10.95 -0.34
N GLU A 27 -2.27 -11.46 0.58
CA GLU A 27 -2.17 -12.83 1.09
C GLU A 27 -2.22 -13.86 -0.04
N HIS A 28 -3.16 -13.71 -0.98
CA HIS A 28 -3.24 -14.61 -2.13
C HIS A 28 -2.01 -14.55 -3.03
N LEU A 29 -1.55 -13.34 -3.38
CA LEU A 29 -0.45 -13.13 -4.32
C LEU A 29 0.92 -13.48 -3.74
N LEU A 30 1.08 -13.38 -2.42
CA LEU A 30 2.32 -13.64 -1.70
C LEU A 30 2.29 -14.97 -0.91
N ALA A 31 1.25 -15.79 -1.08
CA ALA A 31 1.09 -17.07 -0.38
C ALA A 31 2.28 -18.02 -0.56
N LYS A 32 2.95 -17.98 -1.73
CA LYS A 32 4.14 -18.82 -2.00
C LYS A 32 5.40 -18.31 -1.29
N GLN A 33 5.34 -17.12 -0.70
CA GLN A 33 6.40 -16.44 0.02
C GLN A 33 5.99 -16.22 1.49
N GLY A 34 5.25 -17.18 2.06
CA GLY A 34 4.89 -17.19 3.48
C GLY A 34 3.73 -16.28 3.87
N GLY A 35 3.09 -15.58 2.94
CA GLY A 35 1.99 -14.65 3.21
C GLY A 35 2.41 -13.18 3.10
N ALA A 36 1.58 -12.27 3.61
CA ALA A 36 1.78 -10.83 3.43
C ALA A 36 1.87 -10.07 4.76
N MET A 37 2.75 -9.08 4.81
CA MET A 37 2.79 -8.08 5.88
C MET A 37 2.63 -6.69 5.29
N LEU A 38 1.60 -5.97 5.73
CA LEU A 38 1.42 -4.55 5.42
C LEU A 38 2.55 -3.73 6.04
N LEU A 39 3.24 -2.95 5.22
CA LEU A 39 4.35 -2.08 5.63
C LEU A 39 3.93 -0.62 5.75
N SER A 40 3.15 -0.13 4.81
CA SER A 40 2.73 1.27 4.76
C SER A 40 1.41 1.44 4.02
N PHE A 41 0.75 2.56 4.28
CA PHE A 41 -0.42 2.99 3.52
C PHE A 41 -0.43 4.48 3.25
N TRP A 42 -1.23 4.86 2.25
CA TRP A 42 -1.69 6.22 1.97
C TRP A 42 -3.20 6.25 1.90
N ASP A 43 -3.79 7.24 2.56
CA ASP A 43 -5.19 7.62 2.47
C ASP A 43 -5.29 9.07 2.00
N ASN A 44 -5.66 9.23 0.73
CA ASN A 44 -5.77 10.55 0.10
C ASN A 44 -6.97 11.35 0.63
N ASP A 45 -8.06 10.68 0.99
CA ASP A 45 -9.30 11.34 1.43
C ASP A 45 -9.08 12.03 2.78
N ARG A 46 -8.29 11.41 3.66
CA ARG A 46 -7.96 11.94 4.99
C ARG A 46 -6.59 12.63 5.05
N GLY A 47 -5.76 12.51 4.01
CA GLY A 47 -4.38 12.98 4.02
C GLY A 47 -3.53 12.25 5.06
N LEU A 48 -3.80 10.96 5.28
CA LEU A 48 -3.14 10.16 6.30
C LEU A 48 -2.18 9.14 5.68
N GLU A 49 -1.06 8.95 6.35
CA GLU A 49 -0.09 7.92 6.02
C GLU A 49 0.32 7.12 7.26
N SER A 50 0.79 5.91 7.00
CA SER A 50 1.51 5.11 7.99
C SER A 50 2.77 4.51 7.34
N PRO A 51 3.94 4.55 8.00
CA PRO A 51 4.18 5.23 9.28
C PRO A 51 3.98 6.75 9.18
N HIS A 52 3.59 7.39 10.28
CA HIS A 52 3.31 8.83 10.26
C HIS A 52 4.58 9.67 10.07
N GLY A 53 4.50 10.74 9.27
CA GLY A 53 5.56 11.74 9.11
C GLY A 53 6.72 11.32 8.22
N VAL A 54 6.66 10.15 7.58
CA VAL A 54 7.74 9.69 6.68
C VAL A 54 7.80 10.52 5.41
N SER A 55 6.69 11.14 4.98
CA SER A 55 6.69 12.07 3.84
C SER A 55 7.25 13.45 4.18
N GLU A 56 7.35 13.84 5.46
CA GLU A 56 7.91 15.14 5.86
C GLU A 56 9.42 15.23 5.55
N CYS A 57 10.15 14.13 5.70
CA CYS A 57 11.56 14.03 5.32
C CYS A 57 11.78 14.03 3.80
N HIS A 58 10.70 13.90 3.01
CA HIS A 58 10.70 13.77 1.55
C HIS A 58 10.15 15.02 0.85
N PHE A 59 10.05 16.16 1.55
CA PHE A 59 9.65 17.42 0.95
C PHE A 59 10.66 17.79 -0.16
N GLN A 60 10.26 17.60 -1.44
CA GLN A 60 11.04 17.70 -2.70
C GLN A 60 11.49 16.37 -3.37
N CYS A 61 11.13 15.21 -2.83
CA CYS A 61 11.32 13.93 -3.52
C CYS A 61 10.13 13.59 -4.44
N PRO A 62 10.36 13.02 -5.63
CA PRO A 62 9.29 12.59 -6.54
C PRO A 62 8.55 11.35 -6.03
N ILE A 63 9.09 10.64 -5.04
CA ILE A 63 8.51 9.44 -4.43
C ILE A 63 8.02 9.81 -3.02
N PRO A 64 6.73 9.58 -2.69
CA PRO A 64 6.20 9.80 -1.35
C PRO A 64 6.92 8.96 -0.29
N GLY A 65 7.04 9.49 0.94
CA GLY A 65 7.79 8.84 2.00
C GLY A 65 7.24 7.46 2.39
N TRP A 66 5.92 7.29 2.38
CA TRP A 66 5.29 5.99 2.67
C TRP A 66 5.65 4.92 1.64
N GLN A 67 5.87 5.31 0.38
CA GLN A 67 6.25 4.41 -0.70
C GLN A 67 7.74 4.06 -0.62
N ASP A 68 8.58 5.06 -0.36
CA ASP A 68 10.02 4.85 -0.20
C ASP A 68 10.32 4.00 1.05
N TYR A 69 9.63 4.25 2.16
CA TYR A 69 9.69 3.44 3.36
C TYR A 69 9.43 1.96 3.07
N ALA A 70 8.33 1.63 2.37
CA ALA A 70 8.03 0.25 2.01
C ALA A 70 9.11 -0.36 1.11
N SER A 71 9.59 0.39 0.12
CA SER A 71 10.64 -0.07 -0.80
C SER A 71 11.92 -0.43 -0.05
N ASN A 72 12.33 0.40 0.90
CA ASN A 72 13.53 0.19 1.74
C ASN A 72 13.35 -0.93 2.78
N ARG A 73 12.13 -1.40 3.03
CA ARG A 73 11.80 -2.46 3.99
C ARG A 73 11.42 -3.80 3.32
N GLY A 74 11.76 -3.96 2.04
CA GLY A 74 11.50 -5.19 1.29
C GLY A 74 10.10 -5.28 0.68
N GLY A 75 9.46 -4.13 0.42
CA GLY A 75 8.16 -4.06 -0.25
C GLY A 75 8.18 -4.72 -1.63
N ALA A 76 7.32 -5.72 -1.82
CA ALA A 76 7.23 -6.52 -3.03
C ALA A 76 5.94 -6.27 -3.83
N LEU A 77 4.85 -5.90 -3.15
CA LEU A 77 3.53 -5.64 -3.74
C LEU A 77 2.93 -4.32 -3.26
N MET A 78 2.46 -3.50 -4.19
CA MET A 78 1.61 -2.33 -3.93
C MET A 78 0.22 -2.61 -4.48
N VAL A 79 -0.81 -2.40 -3.68
CA VAL A 79 -2.21 -2.38 -4.13
C VAL A 79 -2.67 -0.93 -4.15
N ASN A 80 -3.01 -0.43 -5.33
CA ASN A 80 -3.36 0.98 -5.57
C ASN A 80 -4.81 1.05 -6.05
N PHE A 81 -5.66 1.67 -5.22
CA PHE A 81 -7.07 1.89 -5.51
C PHE A 81 -7.33 3.26 -6.11
N SER A 82 -8.17 3.28 -7.14
CA SER A 82 -8.75 4.50 -7.73
C SER A 82 -7.69 5.58 -7.97
N GLN A 83 -6.59 5.18 -8.63
CA GLN A 83 -5.48 6.05 -9.03
C GLN A 83 -4.83 6.82 -7.87
N GLY A 84 -4.68 6.17 -6.72
CA GLY A 84 -3.96 6.72 -5.57
C GLY A 84 -4.87 7.28 -4.47
N ARG A 85 -6.19 7.05 -4.55
CA ARG A 85 -7.12 7.38 -3.46
C ARG A 85 -6.73 6.65 -2.19
N PHE A 86 -6.48 5.34 -2.29
CA PHE A 86 -5.93 4.51 -1.21
C PHE A 86 -4.80 3.63 -1.76
N VAL A 87 -3.69 3.55 -1.04
CA VAL A 87 -2.53 2.74 -1.44
C VAL A 87 -2.03 1.92 -0.26
N PHE A 88 -1.71 0.65 -0.49
CA PHE A 88 -1.23 -0.27 0.53
C PHE A 88 -0.01 -1.03 0.02
N CYS A 89 1.09 -1.01 0.77
CA CYS A 89 2.35 -1.66 0.37
C CYS A 89 2.68 -2.84 1.29
N TYR A 90 3.04 -3.98 0.70
CA TYR A 90 3.24 -5.24 1.40
C TYR A 90 4.63 -5.83 1.12
N ARG A 91 5.16 -6.53 2.12
CA ARG A 91 6.29 -7.47 1.95
C ARG A 91 5.84 -8.92 2.14
N PRO A 92 6.52 -9.88 1.52
CA PRO A 92 6.38 -11.29 1.87
C PRO A 92 6.93 -11.56 3.28
N LEU A 93 6.45 -12.64 3.91
CA LEU A 93 6.92 -13.07 5.23
C LEU A 93 8.18 -13.94 5.15
N ASP A 94 8.25 -14.81 4.15
CA ASP A 94 9.45 -15.59 3.86
C ASP A 94 10.35 -14.76 2.94
N VAL A 95 11.48 -14.31 3.49
CA VAL A 95 12.53 -13.53 2.81
C VAL A 95 13.84 -14.29 2.75
#